data_AF-A0A410WXL5-F1
#
_entry.id   AF-A0A410WXL5-F1
#
_cell.length_a   1.000
_cell.length_b   1.000
_cell.length_c   1.000
_cell.angle_alpha   90.00
_cell.angle_beta   90.00
_cell.angle_gamma   90.00
#
_symmetry.space_group_name_H-M   'P 1'
#
loop_
_entity.id
_entity.type
_entity.pdbx_description
1 polymer ?
#
loop_
_entity_poly.entity_id
_entity_poly.type
_entity_poly.pdbx_seq_one_letter_code
_entity_poly.pdbx_strand_id
1 'polypeptide(L)'
;MQPKRDLNVVWRKEWIHKYEAPWSIFEKILFANQTTRNDIIKAFGVDQVQKLRNMKKVGDVWKELYELKGIDEEILSNTLDFDLHEQNKVTISLLLQPLQHFKEKPSSWFTNHLKWCTDCLQNGFHSWFHQFSLIEICPFHETKLHTRCTSCQEEIPFLLSDRRLGSPFTCNCGYKLADFSNSRWREWDIAECEIKDSSLLRWLSINREEKHPCTKLFFIPQYGRIDLLVNTTPFASANFQRKNKNSRHVTHVLNQEQLKTIFKANKETFKSIDRYIRKKLIKNHIHCINQLRDLRNQDYSKFPDICPHAYAYIFWRKSVLQKTHFYREYMNADDLENPVMNFADIHVTTKIISEEFKYLSSQFLHHNSGTNVTQLIWLQNKFTTHFCLNYFRLWLQIAQIGAQSESVPKWDALNKLKQASLSKFSFKYIIKNDRLSILEAYRIQVNEAIPNMNCPNRALKQKKKINSMQSFIPLKVAMDVFDKPTSENKQFMKYVDRFVSRLNF
;
A
#
# COMPACT_ATOMS: atom_id res chain seq x y z
N MET A 1 -2.57 10.37 52.17
CA MET A 1 -3.36 10.10 50.95
C MET A 1 -4.59 10.99 51.02
N GLN A 2 -4.71 11.97 50.11
CA GLN A 2 -5.96 12.73 49.98
C GLN A 2 -7.02 11.81 49.35
N PRO A 3 -8.30 11.89 49.78
CA PRO A 3 -9.35 11.08 49.18
C PRO A 3 -9.47 11.42 47.69
N LYS A 4 -9.42 10.39 46.83
CA LYS A 4 -9.70 10.53 45.39
C LYS A 4 -11.11 11.15 45.26
N ARG A 5 -11.24 12.18 44.41
CA ARG A 5 -12.54 12.80 44.12
C ARG A 5 -13.47 11.73 43.55
N ASP A 6 -14.61 11.50 44.20
CA ASP A 6 -15.72 10.76 43.60
C ASP A 6 -16.23 11.56 42.39
N LEU A 7 -15.86 11.10 41.20
CA LEU A 7 -16.35 11.61 39.93
C LEU A 7 -17.70 10.96 39.65
N ASN A 8 -18.79 11.72 39.83
CA ASN A 8 -20.13 11.26 39.43
C ASN A 8 -20.25 11.29 37.90
N VAL A 9 -19.98 10.15 37.27
CA VAL A 9 -20.07 9.95 35.81
C VAL A 9 -21.29 9.08 35.51
N VAL A 10 -22.16 9.55 34.62
CA VAL A 10 -23.25 8.76 34.05
C VAL A 10 -22.64 7.71 33.12
N TRP A 11 -22.68 6.46 33.55
CA TRP A 11 -22.09 5.33 32.83
C TRP A 11 -22.85 4.04 33.08
N ARG A 12 -22.81 3.13 32.10
CA ARG A 12 -23.28 1.74 32.20
C ARG A 12 -22.23 0.83 31.61
N LYS A 13 -21.79 -0.17 32.38
CA LYS A 13 -20.76 -1.13 31.92
C LYS A 13 -21.20 -1.94 30.70
N GLU A 14 -22.50 -2.15 30.53
CA GLU A 14 -23.08 -2.86 29.38
C GLU A 14 -22.85 -2.11 28.06
N TRP A 15 -22.47 -0.83 28.12
CA TRP A 15 -22.11 -0.08 26.92
C TRP A 15 -20.76 -0.49 26.34
N ILE A 16 -19.91 -1.25 27.05
CA ILE A 16 -18.60 -1.70 26.52
C ILE A 16 -18.75 -3.02 25.79
N HIS A 17 -18.24 -3.04 24.56
CA HIS A 17 -18.25 -4.25 23.72
C HIS A 17 -16.87 -4.85 23.54
N LYS A 18 -16.85 -6.13 23.18
CA LYS A 18 -15.61 -6.84 22.84
C LYS A 18 -14.91 -6.16 21.66
N TYR A 19 -13.58 -6.04 21.76
CA TYR A 19 -12.73 -5.38 20.75
C TYR A 19 -13.01 -3.89 20.54
N GLU A 20 -13.83 -3.27 21.40
CA GLU A 20 -14.10 -1.85 21.33
C GLU A 20 -12.84 -1.05 21.64
N ALA A 21 -12.60 -0.02 20.83
CA ALA A 21 -11.49 0.89 21.02
C ALA A 21 -11.86 1.97 22.05
N PRO A 22 -10.87 2.50 22.81
CA PRO A 22 -11.10 3.57 23.78
C PRO A 22 -11.80 4.80 23.19
N TRP A 23 -11.64 5.06 21.89
CA TRP A 23 -12.26 6.21 21.22
C TRP A 23 -13.78 6.25 21.41
N SER A 24 -14.53 5.21 21.00
CA SER A 24 -16.00 5.25 21.11
C SER A 24 -16.46 5.21 22.56
N ILE A 25 -15.71 4.56 23.44
CA ILE A 25 -16.00 4.55 24.89
C ILE A 25 -15.95 5.98 25.44
N PHE A 26 -14.88 6.74 25.15
CA PHE A 26 -14.81 8.14 25.56
C PHE A 26 -15.88 8.99 24.89
N GLU A 27 -16.16 8.81 23.60
CA GLU A 27 -17.25 9.54 22.92
C GLU A 27 -18.63 9.28 23.55
N LYS A 28 -18.89 8.04 24.00
CA LYS A 28 -20.10 7.68 24.75
C LYS A 28 -20.17 8.38 26.11
N ILE A 29 -19.06 8.41 26.86
CA ILE A 29 -18.97 9.14 28.13
C ILE A 29 -19.24 10.63 27.91
N LEU A 30 -18.60 11.24 26.90
CA LEU A 30 -18.80 12.64 26.55
C LEU A 30 -20.28 12.95 26.25
N PHE A 31 -20.92 12.08 25.47
CA PHE A 31 -22.32 12.24 25.08
C PHE A 31 -23.27 12.13 26.27
N ALA A 32 -23.12 11.08 27.10
CA ALA A 32 -23.97 10.84 28.26
C ALA A 32 -23.83 11.91 29.35
N ASN A 33 -22.65 12.52 29.48
CA ASN A 33 -22.33 13.49 30.53
C ASN A 33 -22.31 14.94 30.05
N GLN A 34 -22.61 15.20 28.77
CA GLN A 34 -22.57 16.53 28.14
C GLN A 34 -21.28 17.29 28.43
N THR A 35 -20.15 16.59 28.32
CA THR A 35 -18.83 17.11 28.71
C THR A 35 -17.87 17.15 27.51
N THR A 36 -16.68 17.72 27.69
CA THR A 36 -15.69 17.89 26.62
C THR A 36 -14.51 16.92 26.76
N ARG A 37 -13.74 16.71 25.70
CA ARG A 37 -12.56 15.84 25.73
C ARG A 37 -11.51 16.32 26.72
N ASN A 38 -11.40 17.63 26.91
CA ASN A 38 -10.50 18.21 27.92
C ASN A 38 -10.96 17.91 29.35
N ASP A 39 -12.27 17.83 29.58
CA ASP A 39 -12.81 17.45 30.88
C ASP A 39 -12.52 15.98 31.18
N ILE A 40 -12.67 15.08 30.19
CA ILE A 40 -12.27 13.67 30.31
C ILE A 40 -10.77 13.55 30.63
N ILE A 41 -9.91 14.23 29.88
CA ILE A 41 -8.46 14.24 30.14
C ILE A 41 -8.15 14.77 31.55
N LYS A 42 -8.89 15.77 32.04
CA LYS A 42 -8.68 16.33 33.37
C LYS A 42 -9.22 15.42 34.49
N ALA A 43 -10.31 14.73 34.25
CA ALA A 43 -10.97 13.84 35.20
C ALA A 43 -10.22 12.52 35.36
N PHE A 44 -9.85 11.90 34.24
CA PHE A 44 -9.19 10.60 34.21
C PHE A 44 -7.70 10.68 33.96
N GLY A 45 -7.13 11.87 33.79
CA GLY A 45 -5.72 12.00 33.44
C GLY A 45 -4.79 11.55 34.57
N VAL A 46 -3.54 11.22 34.24
CA VAL A 46 -2.50 11.02 35.26
C VAL A 46 -2.18 12.33 35.99
N ASP A 47 -1.61 12.23 37.18
CA ASP A 47 -1.23 13.34 38.07
C ASP A 47 -0.58 14.55 37.35
N GLN A 48 0.31 14.28 36.41
CA GLN A 48 1.01 15.31 35.63
C GLN A 48 0.06 16.10 34.74
N VAL A 49 -0.93 15.42 34.15
CA VAL A 49 -1.93 16.00 33.26
C VAL A 49 -2.98 16.75 34.06
N GLN A 50 -3.48 16.19 35.17
CA GLN A 50 -4.49 16.84 36.02
C GLN A 50 -4.03 18.19 36.58
N LYS A 51 -2.74 18.32 36.90
CA LYS A 51 -2.13 19.55 37.45
C LYS A 51 -1.93 20.66 36.41
N LEU A 52 -2.13 20.38 35.11
CA LEU A 52 -1.97 21.39 34.07
C LEU A 52 -3.11 22.41 34.12
N ARG A 53 -2.74 23.69 34.17
CA ARG A 53 -3.70 24.80 34.13
C ARG A 53 -4.31 25.01 32.74
N ASN A 54 -3.60 24.64 31.68
CA ASN A 54 -4.03 24.86 30.30
C ASN A 54 -4.00 23.57 29.48
N MET A 55 -5.18 22.97 29.28
CA MET A 55 -5.34 21.72 28.54
C MET A 55 -5.01 21.82 27.04
N LYS A 56 -4.95 23.04 26.48
CA LYS A 56 -4.49 23.25 25.10
C LYS A 56 -2.99 22.94 24.92
N LYS A 57 -2.20 22.94 26.01
CA LYS A 57 -0.76 22.62 25.99
C LYS A 57 -0.46 21.13 26.20
N VAL A 58 -1.47 20.30 26.46
CA VAL A 58 -1.30 18.86 26.59
C VAL A 58 -0.92 18.29 25.22
N GLY A 59 0.29 17.73 25.13
CA GLY A 59 0.82 17.12 23.91
C GLY A 59 0.08 15.83 23.54
N ASP A 60 0.21 15.42 22.28
CA ASP A 60 -0.53 14.27 21.72
C ASP A 60 -0.19 12.94 22.39
N VAL A 61 1.00 12.81 22.97
CA VAL A 61 1.42 11.64 23.75
C VAL A 61 0.49 11.35 24.93
N TRP A 62 -0.18 12.38 25.47
CA TRP A 62 -1.14 12.23 26.57
C TRP A 62 -2.59 12.12 26.09
N LYS A 63 -2.83 12.22 24.77
CA LYS A 63 -4.15 12.16 24.14
C LYS A 63 -4.30 10.93 23.24
N GLU A 64 -3.24 10.17 23.09
CA GLU A 64 -3.22 8.94 22.29
C GLU A 64 -4.05 7.85 22.97
N LEU A 65 -4.66 7.01 22.14
CA LEU A 65 -5.63 6.00 22.57
C LEU A 65 -5.09 4.57 22.47
N TYR A 66 -3.83 4.41 22.09
CA TYR A 66 -3.18 3.12 21.86
C TYR A 66 -2.61 2.54 23.15
N GLU A 67 -1.83 3.30 23.92
CA GLU A 67 -1.29 2.90 25.23
C GLU A 67 -2.04 3.54 26.40
N LEU A 68 -2.87 4.55 26.14
CA LEU A 68 -3.60 5.32 27.15
C LEU A 68 -2.67 5.97 28.19
N LYS A 69 -1.45 6.38 27.76
CA LYS A 69 -0.42 6.93 28.67
C LYS A 69 -0.86 8.15 29.47
N GLY A 70 -1.78 8.94 28.93
CA GLY A 70 -2.31 10.12 29.59
C GLY A 70 -3.41 9.86 30.60
N ILE A 71 -3.90 8.63 30.71
CA ILE A 71 -5.06 8.26 31.50
C ILE A 71 -4.63 7.37 32.66
N ASP A 72 -5.10 7.71 33.85
CA ASP A 72 -4.91 6.95 35.09
C ASP A 72 -5.81 5.72 35.09
N GLU A 73 -5.16 4.55 35.04
CA GLU A 73 -5.82 3.23 34.97
C GLU A 73 -6.71 2.98 36.18
N GLU A 74 -6.27 3.32 37.40
CA GLU A 74 -7.02 3.02 38.62
C GLU A 74 -8.28 3.90 38.72
N ILE A 75 -8.16 5.20 38.41
CA ILE A 75 -9.31 6.11 38.39
C ILE A 75 -10.32 5.66 37.33
N LEU A 76 -9.85 5.35 36.12
CA LEU A 76 -10.72 4.92 35.02
C LEU A 76 -11.43 3.61 35.35
N SER A 77 -10.70 2.59 35.78
CA SER A 77 -11.25 1.26 36.07
C SER A 77 -12.27 1.30 37.20
N ASN A 78 -12.00 2.05 38.27
CA ASN A 78 -12.96 2.23 39.36
C ASN A 78 -14.23 2.98 38.92
N THR A 79 -14.10 3.94 38.00
CA THR A 79 -15.25 4.73 37.52
C THR A 79 -16.12 3.93 36.53
N LEU A 80 -15.49 3.12 35.66
CA LEU A 80 -16.20 2.37 34.63
C LEU A 80 -16.67 0.98 35.07
N ASP A 81 -16.25 0.51 36.26
CA ASP A 81 -16.36 -0.90 36.69
C ASP A 81 -15.79 -1.84 35.62
N PHE A 82 -14.69 -1.42 34.98
CA PHE A 82 -14.12 -2.09 33.82
C PHE A 82 -12.67 -1.69 33.55
N ASP A 83 -11.79 -2.68 33.38
CA ASP A 83 -10.38 -2.45 33.04
C ASP A 83 -10.19 -2.21 31.53
N LEU A 84 -10.27 -0.93 31.14
CA LEU A 84 -10.08 -0.53 29.75
C LEU A 84 -8.64 -0.74 29.27
N HIS A 85 -7.65 -0.55 30.13
CA HIS A 85 -6.23 -0.70 29.77
C HIS A 85 -5.92 -2.15 29.40
N GLU A 86 -6.38 -3.11 30.20
CA GLU A 86 -6.17 -4.53 29.93
C GLU A 86 -6.96 -4.99 28.69
N GLN A 87 -8.24 -4.61 28.53
CA GLN A 87 -8.98 -4.93 27.29
C GLN A 87 -8.23 -4.41 26.05
N ASN A 88 -7.76 -3.17 26.13
CA ASN A 88 -7.06 -2.50 25.04
C ASN A 88 -5.78 -3.27 24.68
N LYS A 89 -4.95 -3.56 25.68
CA LYS A 89 -3.71 -4.33 25.54
C LYS A 89 -3.94 -5.74 25.01
N VAL A 90 -4.93 -6.47 25.52
CA VAL A 90 -5.27 -7.83 25.04
C VAL A 90 -5.73 -7.80 23.59
N THR A 91 -6.58 -6.84 23.21
CA THR A 91 -7.09 -6.70 21.83
C THR A 91 -5.97 -6.39 20.85
N ILE A 92 -5.12 -5.42 21.18
CA ILE A 92 -3.96 -5.05 20.37
C ILE A 92 -2.97 -6.22 20.26
N SER A 93 -2.65 -6.88 21.38
CA SER A 93 -1.76 -8.03 21.40
C SER A 93 -2.25 -9.14 20.48
N LEU A 94 -3.56 -9.46 20.55
CA LEU A 94 -4.20 -10.45 19.68
C LEU A 94 -4.05 -10.10 18.19
N LEU A 95 -4.22 -8.83 17.82
CA LEU A 95 -4.06 -8.37 16.43
C LEU A 95 -2.62 -8.44 15.94
N LEU A 96 -1.66 -8.10 16.81
CA LEU A 96 -0.24 -8.01 16.47
C LEU A 96 0.52 -9.33 16.63
N GLN A 97 -0.08 -10.33 17.27
CA GLN A 97 0.59 -11.60 17.52
C GLN A 97 1.16 -12.27 16.25
N PRO A 98 0.42 -12.34 15.10
CA PRO A 98 0.99 -12.88 13.85
C PRO A 98 2.09 -12.01 13.23
N LEU A 99 2.36 -10.84 13.78
CA LEU A 99 3.30 -9.83 13.29
C LEU A 99 4.47 -9.60 14.26
N GLN A 100 4.58 -10.34 15.36
CA GLN A 100 5.64 -10.11 16.38
C GLN A 100 7.06 -10.22 15.84
N HIS A 101 7.27 -10.90 14.70
CA HIS A 101 8.59 -11.00 14.07
C HIS A 101 8.98 -9.75 13.27
N PHE A 102 8.05 -8.87 12.94
CA PHE A 102 8.32 -7.62 12.24
C PHE A 102 9.10 -6.62 13.13
N LYS A 103 9.91 -5.75 12.51
CA LYS A 103 10.73 -4.73 13.22
C LYS A 103 9.98 -3.44 13.52
N GLU A 104 8.80 -3.31 12.92
CA GLU A 104 7.88 -2.21 13.01
C GLU A 104 7.45 -1.98 14.46
N LYS A 105 7.31 -0.71 14.83
CA LYS A 105 6.73 -0.39 16.14
C LYS A 105 5.29 -0.88 16.18
N PRO A 106 4.81 -1.47 17.28
CA PRO A 106 3.43 -1.92 17.43
C PRO A 106 2.39 -0.87 16.99
N SER A 107 2.60 0.40 17.35
CA SER A 107 1.73 1.51 16.97
C SER A 107 1.67 1.82 15.47
N SER A 108 2.70 1.47 14.68
CA SER A 108 2.69 1.72 13.22
C SER A 108 1.72 0.82 12.45
N TRP A 109 1.20 -0.22 13.09
CA TRP A 109 0.16 -1.08 12.53
C TRP A 109 -1.26 -0.52 12.69
N PHE A 110 -1.39 0.65 13.31
CA PHE A 110 -2.66 1.33 13.51
C PHE A 110 -2.61 2.73 12.88
N THR A 111 -3.71 3.15 12.28
CA THR A 111 -3.76 4.46 11.62
C THR A 111 -3.89 5.60 12.64
N ASN A 112 -3.12 6.66 12.44
CA ASN A 112 -3.18 7.88 13.28
C ASN A 112 -4.48 8.70 13.08
N HIS A 113 -5.31 8.29 12.12
CA HIS A 113 -6.59 8.93 11.80
C HIS A 113 -7.71 7.93 12.04
N LEU A 114 -8.87 8.44 12.46
CA LEU A 114 -10.07 7.66 12.70
C LEU A 114 -10.54 7.07 11.38
N LYS A 115 -10.62 5.75 11.33
CA LYS A 115 -11.31 4.99 10.31
C LYS A 115 -12.59 4.43 10.91
N TRP A 116 -13.71 4.52 10.22
CA TRP A 116 -14.97 4.07 10.81
C TRP A 116 -15.93 3.46 9.80
N CYS A 117 -16.84 2.65 10.33
CA CYS A 117 -18.03 2.18 9.63
C CYS A 117 -19.22 2.99 10.13
N THR A 118 -20.04 3.51 9.22
CA THR A 118 -21.23 4.29 9.57
C THR A 118 -22.20 3.45 10.40
N ASP A 119 -22.44 2.20 10.01
CA ASP A 119 -23.37 1.31 10.70
C ASP A 119 -22.91 0.98 12.13
N CYS A 120 -21.61 0.71 12.34
CA CYS A 120 -21.05 0.55 13.69
C CYS A 120 -21.22 1.82 14.54
N LEU A 121 -20.91 3.00 13.97
CA LEU A 121 -20.99 4.25 14.72
C LEU A 121 -22.43 4.63 15.08
N GLN A 122 -23.42 4.33 14.24
CA GLN A 122 -24.83 4.55 14.59
C GLN A 122 -25.27 3.74 15.82
N ASN A 123 -24.54 2.66 16.15
CA ASN A 123 -24.74 1.89 17.38
C ASN A 123 -23.80 2.32 18.53
N GLY A 124 -23.07 3.42 18.37
CA GLY A 124 -22.11 3.91 19.37
C GLY A 124 -20.84 3.06 19.50
N PHE A 125 -20.51 2.24 18.49
CA PHE A 125 -19.42 1.28 18.54
C PHE A 125 -18.30 1.61 17.55
N HIS A 126 -17.06 1.55 18.02
CA HIS A 126 -15.87 1.64 17.18
C HIS A 126 -14.82 0.63 17.65
N SER A 127 -14.41 -0.29 16.77
CA SER A 127 -13.45 -1.35 17.12
C SER A 127 -12.02 -1.00 16.74
N TRP A 128 -11.06 -1.58 17.47
CA TRP A 128 -9.66 -1.64 17.06
C TRP A 128 -9.44 -2.22 15.66
N PHE A 129 -10.34 -3.09 15.19
CA PHE A 129 -10.28 -3.61 13.83
C PHE A 129 -10.41 -2.53 12.77
N HIS A 130 -11.15 -1.45 13.03
CA HIS A 130 -11.25 -0.34 12.09
C HIS A 130 -9.90 0.40 11.95
N GLN A 131 -9.16 0.53 13.05
CA GLN A 131 -7.87 1.22 13.09
C GLN A 131 -6.71 0.40 12.61
N PHE A 132 -6.83 -0.93 12.60
CA PHE A 132 -5.78 -1.81 12.13
C PHE A 132 -5.51 -1.59 10.63
N SER A 133 -4.25 -1.31 10.28
CA SER A 133 -3.84 -0.88 8.94
C SER A 133 -4.11 -1.91 7.85
N LEU A 134 -4.22 -3.20 8.20
CA LEU A 134 -4.45 -4.30 7.25
C LEU A 134 -5.93 -4.53 6.91
N ILE A 135 -6.84 -3.77 7.52
CA ILE A 135 -8.29 -3.89 7.36
C ILE A 135 -8.83 -2.65 6.66
N GLU A 136 -9.36 -2.78 5.45
CA GLU A 136 -9.97 -1.67 4.70
C GLU A 136 -11.51 -1.73 4.69
N ILE A 137 -12.06 -2.90 5.02
CA ILE A 137 -13.48 -3.22 5.02
C ILE A 137 -13.89 -3.52 6.47
N CYS A 138 -15.01 -2.98 6.90
CA CYS A 138 -15.56 -3.21 8.23
C CYS A 138 -15.81 -4.72 8.41
N PRO A 139 -15.24 -5.36 9.44
CA PRO A 139 -15.39 -6.80 9.62
C PRO A 139 -16.78 -7.22 10.13
N PHE A 140 -17.61 -6.26 10.54
CA PHE A 140 -18.96 -6.49 11.08
C PHE A 140 -20.05 -6.26 10.04
N HIS A 141 -19.81 -5.36 9.07
CA HIS A 141 -20.79 -4.94 8.07
C HIS A 141 -20.35 -5.15 6.62
N GLU A 142 -19.10 -5.57 6.39
CA GLU A 142 -18.53 -5.81 5.05
C GLU A 142 -18.55 -4.58 4.12
N THR A 143 -18.65 -3.39 4.71
CA THR A 143 -18.63 -2.10 4.00
C THR A 143 -17.25 -1.43 4.08
N LYS A 144 -16.88 -0.64 3.07
CA LYS A 144 -15.60 0.09 3.07
C LYS A 144 -15.56 1.09 4.22
N LEU A 145 -14.45 1.11 4.97
CA LEU A 145 -14.25 2.07 6.05
C LEU A 145 -14.06 3.48 5.50
N HIS A 146 -14.72 4.44 6.12
CA HIS A 146 -14.47 5.86 5.91
C HIS A 146 -13.17 6.25 6.58
N THR A 147 -12.38 7.11 5.93
CA THR A 147 -11.12 7.65 6.47
C THR A 147 -11.13 9.17 6.57
N ARG A 148 -12.17 9.81 6.03
CA ARG A 148 -12.36 11.25 5.89
C ARG A 148 -13.82 11.60 6.09
N CYS A 149 -14.08 12.78 6.65
CA CYS A 149 -15.45 13.28 6.77
C CYS A 149 -16.10 13.37 5.39
N THR A 150 -17.31 12.84 5.23
CA THR A 150 -18.03 12.85 3.95
C THR A 150 -18.43 14.26 3.52
N SER A 151 -18.61 15.19 4.47
CA SER A 151 -18.93 16.58 4.18
C SER A 151 -17.70 17.43 3.86
N CYS A 152 -16.71 17.50 4.75
CA CYS A 152 -15.56 18.40 4.59
C CYS A 152 -14.28 17.74 4.07
N GLN A 153 -14.24 16.42 3.91
CA GLN A 153 -13.09 15.64 3.41
C GLN A 153 -11.82 15.69 4.28
N GLU A 154 -11.90 16.30 5.46
CA GLU A 154 -10.82 16.33 6.45
C GLU A 154 -10.69 14.97 7.15
N GLU A 155 -9.44 14.61 7.48
CA GLU A 155 -9.13 13.45 8.31
C GLU A 155 -9.26 13.81 9.79
N ILE A 156 -9.89 12.92 10.56
CA ILE A 156 -10.09 13.12 12.00
C ILE A 156 -8.96 12.38 12.73
N PRO A 157 -8.12 13.06 13.53
CA PRO A 157 -7.09 12.37 14.31
C PRO A 157 -7.69 11.33 15.26
N PHE A 158 -7.08 10.16 15.35
CA PHE A 158 -7.45 9.15 16.34
C PHE A 158 -6.83 9.48 17.70
N LEU A 159 -7.33 10.55 18.31
CA LEU A 159 -6.87 11.11 19.57
C LEU A 159 -8.07 11.59 20.38
N LEU A 160 -7.92 11.62 21.69
CA LEU A 160 -8.85 12.32 22.58
C LEU A 160 -8.63 13.84 22.46
N SER A 161 -9.11 14.46 21.38
CA SER A 161 -8.90 15.90 21.12
C SER A 161 -10.03 16.54 20.30
N ASP A 162 -10.25 17.83 20.51
CA ASP A 162 -11.27 18.62 19.78
C ASP A 162 -10.76 19.18 18.44
N ARG A 163 -9.58 18.75 17.96
CA ARG A 163 -8.95 19.32 16.74
C ARG A 163 -9.87 19.24 15.51
N ARG A 164 -10.67 18.18 15.40
CA ARG A 164 -11.57 17.92 14.26
C ARG A 164 -12.97 17.49 14.67
N LEU A 165 -13.26 17.45 15.96
CA LEU A 165 -14.55 17.03 16.51
C LEU A 165 -15.09 18.13 17.42
N GLY A 166 -16.30 18.61 17.12
CA GLY A 166 -16.90 19.75 17.81
C GLY A 166 -17.77 19.32 18.99
N SER A 167 -18.41 18.17 18.84
CA SER A 167 -19.20 17.48 19.87
C SER A 167 -19.00 15.98 19.70
N PRO A 168 -19.54 15.15 20.62
CA PRO A 168 -19.43 13.70 20.49
C PRO A 168 -19.96 13.23 19.14
N PHE A 169 -19.20 12.34 18.48
CA PHE A 169 -19.54 11.79 17.17
C PHE A 169 -19.84 12.85 16.08
N THR A 170 -19.30 14.07 16.19
CA THR A 170 -19.62 15.16 15.25
C THR A 170 -18.36 15.87 14.81
N CYS A 171 -18.15 15.96 13.50
CA CYS A 171 -17.04 16.71 12.93
C CYS A 171 -17.20 18.22 13.16
N ASN A 172 -16.09 18.97 13.22
CA ASN A 172 -16.09 20.43 13.33
C ASN A 172 -16.86 21.14 12.20
N CYS A 173 -17.08 20.48 11.06
CA CYS A 173 -17.91 21.03 9.99
C CYS A 173 -19.43 20.88 10.25
N GLY A 174 -19.83 20.27 11.37
CA GLY A 174 -21.22 19.99 11.71
C GLY A 174 -21.75 18.65 11.21
N TYR A 175 -20.97 17.92 10.39
CA TYR A 175 -21.36 16.57 9.96
C TYR A 175 -21.39 15.61 11.15
N LYS A 176 -22.57 15.03 11.40
CA LYS A 176 -22.77 13.99 12.41
C LYS A 176 -22.26 12.65 11.88
N LEU A 177 -21.23 12.10 12.53
CA LEU A 177 -20.74 10.75 12.24
C LEU A 177 -21.75 9.69 12.70
N ALA A 178 -22.48 9.98 13.77
CA ALA A 178 -23.64 9.24 14.26
C ALA A 178 -24.68 10.23 14.83
N ASP A 179 -25.97 9.89 14.75
CA ASP A 179 -27.05 10.76 15.24
C ASP A 179 -27.93 10.04 16.27
N PHE A 180 -27.72 10.36 17.54
CA PHE A 180 -28.46 9.76 18.66
C PHE A 180 -29.64 10.63 19.16
N SER A 181 -30.05 11.64 18.38
CA SER A 181 -31.13 12.56 18.77
C SER A 181 -32.47 11.87 19.05
N ASN A 182 -32.76 10.77 18.34
CA ASN A 182 -34.03 10.06 18.44
C ASN A 182 -34.00 8.84 19.39
N SER A 183 -32.86 8.15 19.54
CA SER A 183 -32.77 6.86 20.26
C SER A 183 -32.16 6.94 21.68
N ARG A 184 -31.69 8.12 22.10
CA ARG A 184 -31.20 8.43 23.47
C ARG A 184 -30.31 7.32 24.09
N TRP A 185 -29.25 6.89 23.41
CA TRP A 185 -28.22 5.93 23.88
C TRP A 185 -28.70 4.60 24.47
N ARG A 186 -30.02 4.34 24.54
CA ARG A 186 -30.64 3.10 25.03
C ARG A 186 -30.28 1.91 24.13
N GLU A 187 -29.94 2.20 22.88
CA GLU A 187 -29.62 1.24 21.82
C GLU A 187 -28.14 0.83 21.80
N TRP A 188 -27.28 1.41 22.64
CA TRP A 188 -25.89 0.93 22.77
C TRP A 188 -25.79 -0.47 23.41
N ASP A 189 -26.91 -0.97 23.91
CA ASP A 189 -27.12 -2.32 24.45
C ASP A 189 -27.44 -3.36 23.34
N ILE A 190 -27.59 -2.94 22.07
CA ILE A 190 -28.04 -3.83 20.99
C ILE A 190 -26.90 -4.69 20.43
N ALA A 191 -27.12 -6.01 20.56
CA ALA A 191 -26.62 -7.19 19.85
C ALA A 191 -25.15 -7.16 19.38
N GLU A 192 -24.39 -8.11 19.93
CA GLU A 192 -23.03 -8.50 19.59
C GLU A 192 -22.64 -8.12 18.15
N CYS A 193 -21.69 -7.20 18.02
CA CYS A 193 -20.98 -6.97 16.76
C CYS A 193 -20.15 -8.23 16.47
N GLU A 194 -20.80 -9.27 15.94
CA GLU A 194 -20.16 -10.49 15.51
C GLU A 194 -19.30 -10.21 14.28
N ILE A 195 -18.10 -10.78 14.28
CA ILE A 195 -17.18 -10.68 13.14
C ILE A 195 -17.74 -11.54 12.01
N LYS A 196 -18.18 -10.91 10.92
CA LYS A 196 -18.62 -11.58 9.68
C LYS A 196 -17.45 -11.90 8.75
N ASP A 197 -16.40 -11.07 8.80
CA ASP A 197 -15.22 -11.24 7.95
C ASP A 197 -14.44 -12.52 8.32
N SER A 198 -14.57 -13.53 7.46
CA SER A 198 -13.87 -14.82 7.60
C SER A 198 -12.34 -14.70 7.59
N SER A 199 -11.79 -13.67 6.93
CA SER A 199 -10.35 -13.44 6.89
C SER A 199 -9.84 -12.96 8.25
N LEU A 200 -10.57 -12.05 8.90
CA LEU A 200 -10.25 -11.61 10.26
C LEU A 200 -10.42 -12.74 11.27
N LEU A 201 -11.50 -13.52 11.21
CA LEU A 201 -11.68 -14.68 12.09
C LEU A 201 -10.48 -15.63 12.01
N ARG A 202 -10.03 -15.91 10.78
CA ARG A 202 -8.85 -16.74 10.55
C ARG A 202 -7.57 -16.07 11.03
N TRP A 203 -7.41 -14.76 10.88
CA TRP A 203 -6.26 -14.04 11.39
C TRP A 203 -6.14 -14.17 12.91
N LEU A 204 -7.26 -14.02 13.61
CA LEU A 204 -7.34 -14.17 15.07
C LEU A 204 -7.12 -15.63 15.51
N SER A 205 -7.33 -16.61 14.62
CA SER A 205 -7.14 -18.04 14.92
C SER A 205 -5.71 -18.55 14.69
N ILE A 206 -4.87 -17.83 13.90
CA ILE A 206 -3.49 -18.24 13.56
C ILE A 206 -2.69 -18.69 14.79
N ASN A 207 -2.97 -18.12 15.96
CA ASN A 207 -2.20 -18.35 17.18
C ASN A 207 -2.81 -19.38 18.13
N ARG A 208 -4.08 -19.77 17.94
CA ARG A 208 -4.75 -20.78 18.77
C ARG A 208 -4.37 -22.21 18.35
N GLU A 209 -3.83 -22.35 17.15
CA GLU A 209 -3.38 -23.62 16.62
C GLU A 209 -1.91 -23.86 17.02
N GLU A 210 -1.70 -24.36 18.24
CA GLU A 210 -0.39 -24.63 18.90
C GLU A 210 0.59 -25.58 18.13
N LYS A 211 0.26 -26.00 16.89
CA LYS A 211 0.99 -27.06 16.18
C LYS A 211 1.40 -26.73 14.75
N HIS A 212 1.24 -25.49 14.29
CA HIS A 212 1.66 -25.17 12.93
C HIS A 212 3.17 -24.92 12.81
N PRO A 213 3.82 -25.41 11.73
CA PRO A 213 5.20 -25.09 11.41
C PRO A 213 5.41 -23.57 11.48
N CYS A 214 6.54 -23.12 12.05
CA CYS A 214 6.92 -21.72 12.19
C CYS A 214 6.73 -20.99 10.84
N THR A 215 5.57 -20.36 10.68
CA THR A 215 5.12 -19.74 9.44
C THR A 215 5.35 -18.25 9.60
N LYS A 216 6.22 -17.70 8.75
CA LYS A 216 6.54 -16.28 8.74
C LYS A 216 5.88 -15.61 7.55
N LEU A 217 5.19 -14.51 7.80
CA LEU A 217 4.58 -13.68 6.77
C LEU A 217 5.62 -12.67 6.27
N PHE A 218 5.72 -12.52 4.95
CA PHE A 218 6.51 -11.47 4.31
C PHE A 218 5.64 -10.67 3.35
N PHE A 219 5.49 -9.38 3.65
CA PHE A 219 4.76 -8.42 2.86
C PHE A 219 5.24 -7.02 3.23
N ILE A 220 4.75 -6.01 2.52
CA ILE A 220 5.11 -4.62 2.80
C ILE A 220 3.98 -4.02 3.64
N PRO A 221 4.22 -3.60 4.90
CA PRO A 221 3.18 -3.21 5.84
C PRO A 221 2.17 -2.22 5.26
N GLN A 222 2.66 -1.17 4.58
CA GLN A 222 1.83 -0.12 4.01
C GLN A 222 0.92 -0.57 2.85
N TYR A 223 1.14 -1.77 2.31
CA TYR A 223 0.35 -2.35 1.21
C TYR A 223 -0.27 -3.70 1.60
N GLY A 224 -0.15 -4.13 2.86
CA GLY A 224 -0.66 -5.40 3.32
C GLY A 224 -2.18 -5.41 3.43
N ARG A 225 -2.80 -6.57 3.22
CA ARG A 225 -4.22 -6.81 3.49
C ARG A 225 -4.41 -8.13 4.20
N ILE A 226 -5.35 -8.18 5.14
CA ILE A 226 -5.57 -9.36 5.98
C ILE A 226 -5.99 -10.60 5.18
N ASP A 227 -6.88 -10.43 4.20
CA ASP A 227 -7.39 -11.49 3.31
C ASP A 227 -6.27 -12.21 2.55
N LEU A 228 -5.27 -11.46 2.08
CA LEU A 228 -4.07 -12.00 1.44
C LEU A 228 -3.18 -12.81 2.39
N LEU A 229 -3.09 -12.38 3.64
CA LEU A 229 -2.19 -12.99 4.62
C LEU A 229 -2.78 -14.26 5.21
N VAL A 230 -4.10 -14.36 5.28
CA VAL A 230 -4.78 -15.56 5.74
C VAL A 230 -5.12 -16.53 4.61
N ASN A 231 -5.09 -16.11 3.34
CA ASN A 231 -5.38 -16.98 2.19
C ASN A 231 -4.65 -18.35 2.28
N THR A 232 -5.37 -19.43 1.99
CA THR A 232 -4.90 -20.82 2.03
C THR A 232 -4.27 -21.29 0.72
N THR A 233 -4.61 -20.67 -0.41
CA THR A 233 -4.27 -21.22 -1.72
C THR A 233 -3.18 -20.38 -2.39
N PRO A 234 -1.91 -20.81 -2.29
CA PRO A 234 -0.83 -20.10 -2.97
C PRO A 234 -0.97 -20.31 -4.48
N PHE A 235 -0.69 -19.27 -5.26
CA PHE A 235 -0.65 -19.43 -6.72
C PHE A 235 0.73 -19.96 -7.17
N ALA A 236 1.74 -19.90 -6.30
CA ALA A 236 3.05 -20.50 -6.52
C ALA A 236 3.66 -20.93 -5.18
N SER A 237 4.30 -22.09 -5.19
CA SER A 237 5.03 -22.65 -4.05
C SER A 237 6.35 -23.24 -4.52
N ALA A 238 7.38 -23.19 -3.68
CA ALA A 238 8.66 -23.84 -3.94
C ALA A 238 9.28 -24.37 -2.65
N ASN A 239 9.84 -25.57 -2.75
CA ASN A 239 10.54 -26.25 -1.67
C ASN A 239 12.04 -25.94 -1.73
N PHE A 240 12.64 -25.75 -0.57
CA PHE A 240 14.07 -25.43 -0.44
C PHE A 240 14.71 -26.26 0.67
N GLN A 241 15.91 -26.76 0.38
CA GLN A 241 16.74 -27.40 1.38
C GLN A 241 17.38 -26.34 2.29
N ARG A 242 17.34 -26.58 3.60
CA ARG A 242 17.99 -25.75 4.62
C ARG A 242 19.37 -26.32 4.92
N LYS A 243 20.39 -25.46 4.95
CA LYS A 243 21.72 -25.83 5.44
C LYS A 243 21.68 -25.92 6.97
N ASN A 244 22.32 -26.96 7.54
CA ASN A 244 22.39 -27.14 8.99
C ASN A 244 23.04 -25.94 9.68
N LYS A 245 22.49 -25.54 10.83
CA LYS A 245 22.88 -24.38 11.65
C LYS A 245 24.28 -24.46 12.30
N ASN A 246 25.15 -25.40 11.92
CA ASN A 246 26.43 -25.63 12.61
C ASN A 246 27.51 -24.56 12.33
N SER A 247 27.23 -23.51 11.56
CA SER A 247 28.15 -22.38 11.37
C SER A 247 27.88 -21.29 12.39
N ARG A 248 28.82 -21.09 13.32
CA ARG A 248 28.80 -20.02 14.34
C ARG A 248 29.03 -18.60 13.76
N HIS A 249 29.19 -18.46 12.45
CA HIS A 249 29.33 -17.16 11.79
C HIS A 249 28.36 -17.07 10.60
N VAL A 250 27.09 -16.78 10.91
CA VAL A 250 26.13 -16.35 9.88
C VAL A 250 26.23 -14.85 9.74
N THR A 251 26.89 -14.37 8.69
CA THR A 251 26.79 -12.98 8.29
C THR A 251 25.43 -12.77 7.62
N HIS A 252 24.62 -11.84 8.14
CA HIS A 252 23.36 -11.42 7.51
C HIS A 252 23.57 -10.58 6.24
N VAL A 253 24.83 -10.38 5.85
CA VAL A 253 25.25 -9.49 4.76
C VAL A 253 25.52 -10.32 3.51
N LEU A 254 24.89 -9.93 2.40
CA LEU A 254 25.16 -10.51 1.09
C LEU A 254 26.54 -10.08 0.60
N ASN A 255 27.33 -11.01 0.09
CA ASN A 255 28.59 -10.66 -0.56
C ASN A 255 28.35 -10.12 -2.00
N GLN A 256 29.40 -9.58 -2.61
CA GLN A 256 29.30 -8.95 -3.94
C GLN A 256 28.84 -9.91 -5.04
N GLU A 257 29.27 -11.17 -5.01
CA GLU A 257 28.90 -12.17 -6.01
C GLU A 257 27.41 -12.54 -5.89
N GLN A 258 26.91 -12.64 -4.66
CA GLN A 258 25.50 -12.89 -4.37
C GLN A 258 24.64 -11.71 -4.84
N LEU A 259 25.06 -10.46 -4.57
CA LEU A 259 24.38 -9.26 -5.07
C LEU A 259 24.34 -9.23 -6.61
N LYS A 260 25.45 -9.54 -7.29
CA LYS A 260 25.51 -9.67 -8.75
C LYS A 260 24.54 -10.74 -9.27
N THR A 261 24.47 -11.88 -8.58
CA THR A 261 23.59 -13.00 -8.96
C THR A 261 22.12 -12.63 -8.82
N ILE A 262 21.75 -11.96 -7.72
CA ILE A 262 20.39 -11.46 -7.47
C ILE A 262 19.97 -10.46 -8.55
N PHE A 263 20.85 -9.50 -8.87
CA PHE A 263 20.60 -8.51 -9.94
C PHE A 263 20.43 -9.18 -11.30
N LYS A 264 21.32 -10.12 -11.67
CA LYS A 264 21.23 -10.86 -12.95
C LYS A 264 19.90 -11.62 -13.05
N ALA A 265 19.49 -12.29 -11.97
CA ALA A 265 18.21 -12.99 -11.93
C ALA A 265 17.01 -12.03 -12.06
N ASN A 266 17.07 -10.84 -11.45
CA ASN A 266 16.05 -9.80 -11.61
C ASN A 266 15.94 -9.36 -13.06
N LYS A 267 17.09 -9.08 -13.69
CA LYS A 267 17.20 -8.62 -15.08
C LYS A 267 16.58 -9.63 -16.04
N GLU A 268 16.93 -10.92 -15.92
CA GLU A 268 16.36 -11.98 -16.77
C GLU A 268 14.87 -12.20 -16.53
N THR A 269 14.40 -12.04 -15.29
CA THR A 269 12.96 -12.05 -14.97
C THR A 269 12.23 -10.90 -15.67
N PHE A 270 12.76 -9.68 -15.58
CA PHE A 270 12.19 -8.53 -16.27
C PHE A 270 12.18 -8.71 -17.79
N LYS A 271 13.28 -9.18 -18.40
CA LYS A 271 13.33 -9.51 -19.83
C LYS A 271 12.24 -10.51 -20.24
N SER A 272 11.98 -11.51 -19.40
CA SER A 272 10.95 -12.52 -19.64
C SER A 272 9.54 -11.91 -19.60
N ILE A 273 9.27 -11.04 -18.64
CA ILE A 273 7.99 -10.31 -18.51
C ILE A 273 7.78 -9.38 -19.71
N ASP A 274 8.78 -8.57 -20.04
CA ASP A 274 8.79 -7.65 -21.19
C ASP A 274 8.52 -8.41 -22.51
N ARG A 275 9.16 -9.56 -22.70
CA ARG A 275 8.90 -10.45 -23.84
C ARG A 275 7.48 -11.01 -23.81
N TYR A 276 6.99 -11.45 -22.66
CA TYR A 276 5.63 -11.98 -22.52
C TYR A 276 4.59 -10.92 -22.90
N ILE A 277 4.70 -9.70 -22.37
CA ILE A 277 3.82 -8.59 -22.71
C ILE A 277 3.81 -8.37 -24.22
N ARG A 278 4.99 -8.17 -24.84
CA ARG A 278 5.09 -7.94 -26.30
C ARG A 278 4.56 -9.09 -27.14
N LYS A 279 4.93 -10.34 -26.84
CA LYS A 279 4.64 -11.51 -27.71
C LYS A 279 3.28 -12.15 -27.46
N LYS A 280 2.69 -11.96 -26.27
CA LYS A 280 1.41 -12.58 -25.91
C LYS A 280 0.31 -11.56 -25.74
N LEU A 281 0.52 -10.52 -24.93
CA LEU A 281 -0.56 -9.58 -24.59
C LEU A 281 -0.83 -8.57 -25.72
N ILE A 282 0.22 -8.01 -26.34
CA ILE A 282 0.07 -6.92 -27.33
C ILE A 282 0.74 -7.23 -28.68
N LYS A 283 0.82 -8.53 -29.05
CA LYS A 283 1.51 -9.01 -30.26
C LYS A 283 1.10 -8.31 -31.56
N ASN A 284 -0.15 -7.87 -31.64
CA ASN A 284 -0.71 -7.22 -32.83
C ASN A 284 -0.38 -5.72 -32.91
N HIS A 285 0.31 -5.17 -31.91
CA HIS A 285 0.60 -3.73 -31.80
C HIS A 285 2.09 -3.41 -31.83
N ILE A 286 2.96 -4.37 -32.18
CA ILE A 286 4.42 -4.15 -32.25
C ILE A 286 4.79 -3.02 -33.21
N HIS A 287 4.10 -2.89 -34.34
CA HIS A 287 4.31 -1.77 -35.27
C HIS A 287 3.91 -0.43 -34.65
N CYS A 288 2.86 -0.39 -33.84
CA CYS A 288 2.46 0.82 -33.10
C CYS A 288 3.49 1.21 -32.04
N ILE A 289 4.09 0.22 -31.36
CA ILE A 289 5.18 0.45 -30.41
C ILE A 289 6.37 1.09 -31.14
N ASN A 290 6.78 0.53 -32.28
CA ASN A 290 7.87 1.09 -33.07
C ASN A 290 7.54 2.50 -33.59
N GLN A 291 6.29 2.76 -33.96
CA GLN A 291 5.83 4.08 -34.38
C GLN A 291 6.02 5.13 -33.29
N LEU A 292 5.52 4.88 -32.07
CA LEU A 292 5.64 5.84 -30.97
C LEU A 292 7.08 5.93 -30.46
N ARG A 293 7.78 4.80 -30.33
CA ARG A 293 9.18 4.76 -29.85
C ARG A 293 10.13 5.52 -30.76
N ASP A 294 9.99 5.36 -32.08
CA ASP A 294 10.90 5.98 -33.05
C ASP A 294 10.40 7.37 -33.49
N LEU A 295 9.29 7.87 -32.90
CA LEU A 295 8.60 9.10 -33.32
C LEU A 295 8.42 9.11 -34.84
N ARG A 296 7.76 8.09 -35.38
CA ARG A 296 7.61 7.93 -36.82
C ARG A 296 6.56 8.87 -37.38
N ASN A 297 6.90 9.54 -38.47
CA ASN A 297 6.03 10.49 -39.13
C ASN A 297 6.17 10.44 -40.66
N GLN A 298 5.16 10.94 -41.37
CA GLN A 298 5.26 11.26 -42.80
C GLN A 298 5.51 12.75 -42.95
N ASP A 299 6.53 13.08 -43.76
CA ASP A 299 6.69 14.39 -44.39
C ASP A 299 6.63 15.58 -43.42
N TYR A 300 7.32 15.48 -42.27
CA TYR A 300 7.44 16.57 -41.28
C TYR A 300 6.10 17.15 -40.80
N SER A 301 5.02 16.36 -40.88
CA SER A 301 3.65 16.78 -40.55
C SER A 301 3.28 16.53 -39.08
N LYS A 302 1.99 16.56 -38.70
CA LYS A 302 1.55 16.20 -37.34
C LYS A 302 1.80 14.71 -37.09
N PHE A 303 2.31 14.36 -35.90
CA PHE A 303 2.47 12.96 -35.51
C PHE A 303 1.13 12.21 -35.57
N PRO A 304 1.14 10.93 -36.01
CA PRO A 304 -0.07 10.13 -36.05
C PRO A 304 -0.64 9.85 -34.66
N ASP A 305 -1.94 9.54 -34.62
CA ASP A 305 -2.63 9.17 -33.38
C ASP A 305 -1.94 8.00 -32.67
N ILE A 306 -1.83 8.14 -31.35
CA ILE A 306 -1.16 7.15 -30.51
C ILE A 306 -2.08 5.95 -30.31
N CYS A 307 -1.55 4.75 -30.55
CA CYS A 307 -2.24 3.51 -30.19
C CYS A 307 -2.22 3.31 -28.66
N PRO A 308 -3.38 3.09 -28.00
CA PRO A 308 -3.45 2.89 -26.55
C PRO A 308 -2.57 1.73 -26.04
N HIS A 309 -2.47 0.62 -26.79
CA HIS A 309 -1.61 -0.50 -26.41
C HIS A 309 -0.12 -0.15 -26.47
N ALA A 310 0.29 0.66 -27.45
CA ALA A 310 1.66 1.14 -27.56
C ALA A 310 1.99 2.15 -26.46
N TYR A 311 1.05 3.06 -26.19
CA TYR A 311 1.10 4.00 -25.06
C TYR A 311 1.32 3.26 -23.74
N ALA A 312 0.45 2.29 -23.42
CA ALA A 312 0.53 1.54 -22.17
C ALA A 312 1.89 0.88 -21.99
N TYR A 313 2.40 0.20 -23.03
CA TYR A 313 3.68 -0.51 -22.98
C TYR A 313 4.87 0.44 -22.84
N ILE A 314 4.91 1.52 -23.62
CA ILE A 314 6.04 2.45 -23.61
C ILE A 314 6.16 3.14 -22.25
N PHE A 315 5.05 3.62 -21.70
CA PHE A 315 5.09 4.34 -20.42
C PHE A 315 5.14 3.43 -19.21
N TRP A 316 4.57 2.22 -19.27
CA TRP A 316 4.85 1.15 -18.29
C TRP A 316 6.35 0.86 -18.22
N ARG A 317 6.99 0.63 -19.37
CA ARG A 317 8.41 0.28 -19.39
C ARG A 317 9.28 1.45 -18.92
N LYS A 318 8.98 2.67 -19.37
CA LYS A 318 9.68 3.90 -18.94
C LYS A 318 9.59 4.08 -17.42
N SER A 319 8.41 3.94 -16.83
CA SER A 319 8.18 4.11 -15.40
C SER A 319 8.85 3.00 -14.57
N VAL A 320 8.73 1.72 -14.98
CA VAL A 320 9.37 0.60 -14.27
C VAL A 320 10.89 0.73 -14.21
N LEU A 321 11.50 1.16 -15.32
CA LEU A 321 12.95 1.33 -15.43
C LEU A 321 13.43 2.72 -14.97
N GLN A 322 12.52 3.63 -14.61
CA GLN A 322 12.78 5.03 -14.30
C GLN A 322 13.70 5.71 -15.34
N LYS A 323 13.35 5.57 -16.61
CA LYS A 323 14.11 6.19 -17.71
C LYS A 323 13.64 7.62 -17.97
N THR A 324 14.59 8.49 -18.32
CA THR A 324 14.36 9.90 -18.65
C THR A 324 13.49 10.03 -19.90
N HIS A 325 13.85 9.29 -20.96
CA HIS A 325 13.20 9.33 -22.26
C HIS A 325 12.43 8.05 -22.57
N PHE A 326 11.37 8.17 -23.37
CA PHE A 326 10.56 7.03 -23.82
C PHE A 326 10.98 6.50 -25.20
N TYR A 327 11.81 7.25 -25.94
CA TYR A 327 12.28 6.91 -27.28
C TYR A 327 13.68 6.25 -27.25
N ARG A 328 13.97 5.46 -28.30
CA ARG A 328 15.18 4.70 -28.71
C ARG A 328 16.18 4.19 -27.66
N GLU A 329 16.64 4.98 -26.69
CA GLU A 329 17.87 4.71 -25.95
C GLU A 329 17.85 3.47 -25.04
N TYR A 330 16.69 2.92 -24.63
CA TYR A 330 16.66 1.85 -23.61
C TYR A 330 15.53 0.80 -23.77
N MET A 331 15.04 0.61 -24.99
CA MET A 331 13.85 -0.21 -25.27
C MET A 331 14.14 -1.63 -25.81
N ASN A 332 15.40 -1.99 -26.11
CA ASN A 332 15.73 -3.40 -26.32
C ASN A 332 15.99 -4.08 -24.96
N ALA A 333 15.70 -5.37 -24.87
CA ALA A 333 15.93 -6.13 -23.64
C ALA A 333 17.40 -6.06 -23.21
N ASP A 334 18.33 -5.94 -24.16
CA ASP A 334 19.76 -6.01 -23.92
C ASP A 334 20.39 -4.67 -23.47
N ASP A 335 19.68 -3.55 -23.67
CA ASP A 335 20.12 -2.18 -23.31
C ASP A 335 19.89 -1.83 -21.82
N LEU A 336 19.59 -2.83 -20.99
CA LEU A 336 19.44 -2.64 -19.54
C LEU A 336 20.83 -2.41 -18.93
N GLU A 337 21.09 -1.17 -18.54
CA GLU A 337 22.30 -0.76 -17.82
C GLU A 337 22.63 -1.74 -16.69
N ASN A 338 23.89 -2.17 -16.63
CA ASN A 338 24.43 -2.72 -15.41
C ASN A 338 24.70 -1.51 -14.49
N PRO A 339 24.21 -1.52 -13.23
CA PRO A 339 24.48 -0.41 -12.33
C PRO A 339 25.99 -0.21 -12.19
N VAL A 340 26.43 1.04 -12.04
CA VAL A 340 27.75 1.34 -11.48
C VAL A 340 27.71 0.74 -10.08
N MET A 341 28.33 -0.43 -9.92
CA MET A 341 28.14 -1.27 -8.75
C MET A 341 28.76 -0.60 -7.53
N ASN A 342 27.94 0.14 -6.78
CA ASN A 342 28.26 0.44 -5.40
C ASN A 342 27.83 -0.78 -4.58
N PHE A 343 28.81 -1.60 -4.19
CA PHE A 343 28.67 -2.99 -3.74
C PHE A 343 28.09 -3.16 -2.32
N ALA A 344 27.49 -2.13 -1.74
CA ALA A 344 26.95 -2.15 -0.39
C ALA A 344 25.44 -2.45 -0.33
N ASP A 345 24.72 -2.44 -1.46
CA ASP A 345 23.25 -2.51 -1.46
C ASP A 345 22.69 -3.41 -2.57
N ILE A 346 21.44 -3.86 -2.39
CA ILE A 346 20.69 -4.67 -3.34
C ILE A 346 20.15 -3.78 -4.45
N HIS A 347 20.59 -4.05 -5.68
CA HIS A 347 20.13 -3.38 -6.89
C HIS A 347 19.15 -4.26 -7.67
N VAL A 348 18.13 -3.64 -8.27
CA VAL A 348 17.17 -4.30 -9.18
C VAL A 348 17.01 -3.51 -10.47
N THR A 349 16.68 -4.20 -11.56
CA THR A 349 16.36 -3.60 -12.86
C THR A 349 15.06 -2.79 -12.78
N THR A 350 14.08 -3.27 -12.03
CA THR A 350 12.79 -2.61 -11.82
C THR A 350 12.89 -1.49 -10.79
N LYS A 351 13.56 -0.40 -11.16
CA LYS A 351 13.92 0.71 -10.27
C LYS A 351 12.74 1.29 -9.49
N ILE A 352 11.53 1.28 -10.06
CA ILE A 352 10.32 1.81 -9.41
C ILE A 352 9.96 1.10 -8.09
N ILE A 353 10.39 -0.14 -7.89
CA ILE A 353 10.13 -0.96 -6.69
C ILE A 353 11.40 -1.31 -5.91
N SER A 354 12.50 -0.58 -6.12
CA SER A 354 13.78 -0.86 -5.45
C SER A 354 13.66 -0.83 -3.92
N GLU A 355 13.02 0.20 -3.37
CA GLU A 355 12.90 0.37 -1.92
C GLU A 355 12.03 -0.71 -1.28
N GLU A 356 10.92 -1.06 -1.94
CA GLU A 356 10.07 -2.17 -1.53
C GLU A 356 10.82 -3.51 -1.52
N PHE A 357 11.68 -3.73 -2.51
CA PHE A 357 12.46 -4.95 -2.59
C PHE A 357 13.56 -4.99 -1.53
N LYS A 358 14.25 -3.88 -1.27
CA LYS A 358 15.22 -3.76 -0.18
C LYS A 358 14.58 -4.06 1.16
N TYR A 359 13.40 -3.48 1.42
CA TYR A 359 12.62 -3.76 2.61
C TYR A 359 12.33 -5.27 2.75
N LEU A 360 11.71 -5.90 1.76
CA LEU A 360 11.37 -7.33 1.80
C LEU A 360 12.62 -8.21 1.97
N SER A 361 13.71 -7.88 1.28
CA SER A 361 14.98 -8.60 1.38
C SER A 361 15.57 -8.51 2.79
N SER A 362 15.53 -7.32 3.40
CA SER A 362 16.05 -7.10 4.75
C SER A 362 15.26 -7.89 5.80
N GLN A 363 13.93 -7.93 5.68
CA GLN A 363 13.06 -8.73 6.55
C GLN A 363 13.36 -10.23 6.37
N PHE A 364 13.49 -10.67 5.11
CA PHE A 364 13.78 -12.05 4.78
C PHE A 364 15.13 -12.54 5.34
N LEU A 365 16.19 -11.76 5.15
CA LEU A 365 17.56 -12.08 5.61
C LEU A 365 17.70 -12.01 7.13
N HIS A 366 16.91 -11.16 7.80
CA HIS A 366 16.89 -11.13 9.26
C HIS A 366 16.32 -12.41 9.86
N HIS A 367 15.27 -12.96 9.24
CA HIS A 367 14.57 -14.14 9.75
C HIS A 367 15.14 -15.49 9.35
N ASN A 368 16.02 -15.50 8.37
CA ASN A 368 16.70 -16.71 7.90
C ASN A 368 18.15 -16.69 8.37
N SER A 369 18.49 -17.63 9.27
CA SER A 369 19.88 -17.88 9.67
C SER A 369 20.60 -18.53 8.49
N GLY A 370 21.29 -17.71 7.70
CA GLY A 370 22.10 -18.14 6.57
C GLY A 370 21.72 -17.41 5.29
N THR A 371 22.71 -17.18 4.44
CA THR A 371 22.51 -16.54 3.15
C THR A 371 21.85 -17.51 2.17
N ASN A 372 20.53 -17.42 2.03
CA ASN A 372 19.78 -18.24 1.08
C ASN A 372 19.43 -17.45 -0.18
N VAL A 373 20.46 -17.22 -1.00
CA VAL A 373 20.37 -16.45 -2.25
C VAL A 373 19.30 -17.02 -3.18
N THR A 374 19.19 -18.34 -3.27
CA THR A 374 18.20 -19.00 -4.13
C THR A 374 16.77 -18.70 -3.70
N GLN A 375 16.49 -18.74 -2.39
CA GLN A 375 15.19 -18.34 -1.84
C GLN A 375 14.89 -16.86 -2.09
N LEU A 376 15.89 -15.99 -1.88
CA LEU A 376 15.74 -14.55 -2.11
C LEU A 376 15.50 -14.24 -3.60
N ILE A 377 16.19 -14.91 -4.52
CA ILE A 377 15.96 -14.83 -5.96
C ILE A 377 14.53 -15.27 -6.30
N TRP A 378 14.06 -16.37 -5.71
CA TRP A 378 12.69 -16.83 -5.93
C TRP A 378 11.67 -15.78 -5.49
N LEU A 379 11.82 -15.25 -4.27
CA LEU A 379 10.96 -14.20 -3.71
C LEU A 379 10.97 -12.96 -4.62
N GLN A 380 12.16 -12.47 -4.98
CA GLN A 380 12.34 -11.35 -5.88
C GLN A 380 11.65 -11.55 -7.22
N ASN A 381 11.85 -12.71 -7.84
CA ASN A 381 11.35 -12.96 -9.18
C ASN A 381 9.83 -13.03 -9.18
N LYS A 382 9.21 -13.62 -8.14
CA LYS A 382 7.76 -13.59 -7.96
C LYS A 382 7.27 -12.16 -7.73
N PHE A 383 7.87 -11.43 -6.80
CA PHE A 383 7.51 -10.03 -6.53
C PHE A 383 7.55 -9.17 -7.80
N THR A 384 8.66 -9.24 -8.54
CA THR A 384 8.88 -8.52 -9.81
C THR A 384 7.83 -8.91 -10.86
N THR A 385 7.58 -10.21 -11.03
CA THR A 385 6.60 -10.71 -12.01
C THR A 385 5.20 -10.20 -11.73
N HIS A 386 4.74 -10.31 -10.48
CA HIS A 386 3.39 -9.89 -10.11
C HIS A 386 3.23 -8.39 -10.17
N PHE A 387 4.19 -7.64 -9.63
CA PHE A 387 4.18 -6.18 -9.71
C PHE A 387 4.14 -5.72 -11.17
N CYS A 388 5.06 -6.16 -12.02
CA CYS A 388 5.17 -5.67 -13.39
C CYS A 388 3.92 -5.97 -14.22
N LEU A 389 3.35 -7.17 -14.10
CA LEU A 389 2.14 -7.55 -14.85
C LEU A 389 0.91 -6.79 -14.35
N ASN A 390 0.74 -6.64 -13.03
CA ASN A 390 -0.37 -5.85 -12.48
C ASN A 390 -0.24 -4.37 -12.85
N TYR A 391 0.97 -3.82 -12.75
CA TYR A 391 1.24 -2.44 -13.10
C TYR A 391 0.99 -2.18 -14.59
N PHE A 392 1.36 -3.10 -15.48
CA PHE A 392 1.04 -3.00 -16.90
C PHE A 392 -0.48 -3.00 -17.16
N ARG A 393 -1.25 -3.83 -16.43
CA ARG A 393 -2.71 -3.85 -16.53
C ARG A 393 -3.33 -2.53 -16.09
N LEU A 394 -2.82 -1.92 -15.02
CA LEU A 394 -3.27 -0.58 -14.61
C LEU A 394 -2.92 0.48 -15.65
N TRP A 395 -1.77 0.37 -16.31
CA TRP A 395 -1.43 1.22 -17.45
C TRP A 395 -2.41 1.06 -18.62
N LEU A 396 -2.86 -0.17 -18.92
CA LEU A 396 -3.87 -0.41 -19.95
C LEU A 396 -5.21 0.27 -19.62
N GLN A 397 -5.61 0.35 -18.34
CA GLN A 397 -6.87 0.98 -17.93
C GLN A 397 -6.91 2.48 -18.23
N ILE A 398 -5.77 3.16 -18.19
CA ILE A 398 -5.67 4.61 -18.43
C ILE A 398 -5.20 4.95 -19.86
N ALA A 399 -4.85 3.94 -20.66
CA ALA A 399 -4.14 4.14 -21.91
C ALA A 399 -4.94 4.80 -23.01
N GLN A 400 -6.26 4.53 -23.07
CA GLN A 400 -7.13 5.15 -24.07
C GLN A 400 -7.16 6.68 -23.91
N ILE A 401 -7.38 7.15 -22.68
CA ILE A 401 -7.43 8.56 -22.35
C ILE A 401 -6.07 9.21 -22.60
N GLY A 402 -4.98 8.63 -22.06
CA GLY A 402 -3.64 9.19 -22.21
C GLY A 402 -3.15 9.25 -23.66
N ALA A 403 -3.53 8.27 -24.49
CA ALA A 403 -3.22 8.28 -25.92
C ALA A 403 -3.98 9.38 -26.69
N GLN A 404 -5.26 9.62 -26.34
CA GLN A 404 -6.08 10.66 -26.97
C GLN A 404 -5.66 12.08 -26.56
N SER A 405 -5.29 12.26 -25.30
CA SER A 405 -4.86 13.56 -24.76
C SER A 405 -3.37 13.86 -25.01
N GLU A 406 -2.62 12.92 -25.59
CA GLU A 406 -1.17 13.02 -25.81
C GLU A 406 -0.43 13.43 -24.52
N SER A 407 -0.80 12.83 -23.38
CA SER A 407 -0.29 13.21 -22.06
C SER A 407 -0.04 12.00 -21.18
N VAL A 408 0.93 12.09 -20.28
CA VAL A 408 1.17 11.06 -19.25
C VAL A 408 0.73 11.51 -17.85
N PRO A 409 0.35 10.58 -16.95
CA PRO A 409 0.06 10.94 -15.57
C PRO A 409 1.31 11.46 -14.86
N LYS A 410 1.13 12.46 -13.99
CA LYS A 410 2.15 12.94 -13.07
C LYS A 410 2.55 11.85 -12.06
N TRP A 411 3.71 12.02 -11.43
CA TRP A 411 4.24 11.08 -10.42
C TRP A 411 3.27 10.72 -9.29
N ASP A 412 2.45 11.64 -8.80
CA ASP A 412 1.46 11.32 -7.75
C ASP A 412 0.44 10.27 -8.20
N ALA A 413 -0.03 10.37 -9.45
CA ALA A 413 -0.93 9.38 -10.03
C ALA A 413 -0.19 8.06 -10.29
N LEU A 414 1.06 8.10 -10.73
CA LEU A 414 1.89 6.89 -10.92
C LEU A 414 2.15 6.16 -9.60
N ASN A 415 2.37 6.90 -8.52
CA ASN A 415 2.51 6.35 -7.18
C ASN A 415 1.23 5.64 -6.75
N LYS A 416 0.05 6.21 -7.01
CA LYS A 416 -1.23 5.52 -6.75
C LYS A 416 -1.35 4.21 -7.55
N LEU A 417 -0.94 4.20 -8.83
CA LEU A 417 -0.91 2.96 -9.63
C LEU A 417 0.10 1.92 -9.08
N LYS A 418 1.27 2.38 -8.62
CA LYS A 418 2.28 1.52 -7.98
C LYS A 418 1.70 0.88 -6.72
N GLN A 419 1.09 1.67 -5.83
CA GLN A 419 0.48 1.20 -4.58
C GLN A 419 -0.65 0.19 -4.86
N ALA A 420 -1.53 0.49 -5.82
CA ALA A 420 -2.60 -0.42 -6.25
C ALA A 420 -2.08 -1.74 -6.86
N SER A 421 -0.84 -1.77 -7.35
CA SER A 421 -0.19 -3.00 -7.85
C SER A 421 0.41 -3.84 -6.71
N LEU A 422 0.90 -3.21 -5.65
CA LEU A 422 1.56 -3.84 -4.51
C LEU A 422 0.57 -4.44 -3.50
N SER A 423 -0.62 -3.87 -3.38
CA SER A 423 -1.70 -4.35 -2.48
C SER A 423 -2.31 -5.70 -2.82
N LYS A 424 -1.79 -6.40 -3.85
CA LYS A 424 -2.38 -7.63 -4.40
C LYS A 424 -1.52 -8.87 -4.20
N PHE A 425 -0.53 -8.81 -3.31
CA PHE A 425 0.50 -9.84 -3.24
C PHE A 425 1.17 -9.96 -1.86
N SER A 426 1.42 -11.18 -1.41
CA SER A 426 2.10 -11.49 -0.15
C SER A 426 2.85 -12.83 -0.23
N PHE A 427 3.71 -13.10 0.76
CA PHE A 427 4.43 -14.37 0.86
C PHE A 427 4.28 -15.01 2.24
N LYS A 428 4.37 -16.33 2.25
CA LYS A 428 4.55 -17.13 3.47
C LYS A 428 5.81 -17.95 3.36
N TYR A 429 6.54 -18.04 4.47
CA TYR A 429 7.68 -18.91 4.62
C TYR A 429 7.40 -19.92 5.71
N ILE A 430 7.36 -21.18 5.34
CA ILE A 430 6.93 -22.27 6.21
C ILE A 430 8.13 -23.17 6.47
N ILE A 431 8.52 -23.32 7.74
CA ILE A 431 9.57 -24.25 8.14
C ILE A 431 8.93 -25.60 8.45
N LYS A 432 9.01 -26.57 7.52
CA LYS A 432 8.44 -27.90 7.74
C LYS A 432 9.24 -28.74 8.74
N ASN A 433 10.57 -28.68 8.65
CA ASN A 433 11.50 -29.33 9.56
C ASN A 433 12.89 -28.67 9.46
N ASP A 434 13.90 -29.27 10.09
CA ASP A 434 15.27 -28.74 10.08
C ASP A 434 15.92 -28.69 8.69
N ARG A 435 15.45 -29.51 7.75
CA ARG A 435 16.04 -29.66 6.41
C ARG A 435 15.22 -29.03 5.30
N LEU A 436 13.93 -28.76 5.53
CA LEU A 436 13.00 -28.33 4.49
C LEU A 436 12.25 -27.07 4.90
N SER A 437 12.29 -26.06 4.03
CA SER A 437 11.36 -24.94 4.09
C SER A 437 10.65 -24.72 2.76
N ILE A 438 9.49 -24.08 2.84
CA ILE A 438 8.63 -23.77 1.70
C ILE A 438 8.47 -22.26 1.63
N LEU A 439 8.61 -21.71 0.43
CA LEU A 439 8.13 -20.36 0.13
C LEU A 439 6.88 -20.45 -0.71
N GLU A 440 5.86 -19.72 -0.28
CA GLU A 440 4.58 -19.63 -0.92
C GLU A 440 4.28 -18.17 -1.25
N ALA A 441 3.68 -17.94 -2.41
CA ALA A 441 3.26 -16.64 -2.86
C ALA A 441 1.75 -16.62 -3.08
N TYR A 442 1.12 -15.56 -2.60
CA TYR A 442 -0.32 -15.36 -2.59
C TYR A 442 -0.67 -14.09 -3.35
N ARG A 443 -1.83 -14.09 -4.01
CA ARG A 443 -2.33 -12.93 -4.74
C ARG A 443 -3.84 -12.85 -4.70
N ILE A 444 -4.38 -11.64 -4.79
CA ILE A 444 -5.80 -11.44 -5.08
C ILE A 444 -6.00 -11.81 -6.55
N GLN A 445 -7.04 -12.59 -6.87
CA GLN A 445 -7.39 -12.84 -8.26
C GLN A 445 -7.69 -11.50 -8.95
N VAL A 446 -7.02 -11.24 -10.07
CA VAL A 446 -7.23 -10.05 -10.88
C VAL A 446 -7.78 -10.52 -12.21
N ASN A 447 -8.80 -9.82 -12.73
CA ASN A 447 -9.26 -10.07 -14.08
C ASN A 447 -8.08 -9.94 -15.06
N GLU A 448 -7.80 -11.02 -15.78
CA GLU A 448 -6.67 -11.10 -16.70
C GLU A 448 -7.02 -10.59 -18.11
N ALA A 449 -8.29 -10.23 -18.35
CA ALA A 449 -8.74 -9.71 -19.63
C ALA A 449 -8.08 -8.35 -19.95
N ILE A 450 -7.57 -8.24 -21.17
CA ILE A 450 -7.07 -6.97 -21.71
C ILE A 450 -8.28 -6.13 -22.13
N PRO A 451 -8.39 -4.86 -21.70
CA PRO A 451 -9.45 -3.97 -22.15
C PRO A 451 -9.47 -3.87 -23.68
N ASN A 452 -10.65 -3.98 -24.29
CA ASN A 452 -10.81 -3.75 -25.72
C ASN A 452 -10.67 -2.24 -26.00
N MET A 453 -9.52 -1.82 -26.51
CA MET A 453 -9.22 -0.41 -26.82
C MET A 453 -9.10 -0.18 -28.31
N ASN A 454 -9.44 1.02 -28.75
CA ASN A 454 -9.46 1.39 -30.16
C ASN A 454 -8.03 1.66 -30.67
N CYS A 455 -7.52 0.76 -31.50
CA CYS A 455 -6.23 0.93 -32.18
C CYS A 455 -6.43 1.65 -33.53
N PRO A 456 -5.90 2.87 -33.73
CA PRO A 456 -6.02 3.59 -35.00
C PRO A 456 -5.29 2.88 -36.15
N ASN A 457 -4.33 2.02 -35.81
CA ASN A 457 -3.41 1.37 -36.76
C ASN A 457 -3.69 -0.14 -36.90
N ARG A 458 -4.93 -0.59 -36.68
CA ARG A 458 -5.31 -2.01 -36.77
C ARG A 458 -5.29 -2.53 -38.21
N ALA A 459 -5.67 -1.70 -39.19
CA ALA A 459 -5.74 -2.08 -40.59
C ALA A 459 -4.35 -2.35 -41.21
N LEU A 460 -4.25 -3.36 -42.07
CA LEU A 460 -2.99 -3.74 -42.73
C LEU A 460 -2.37 -2.59 -43.54
N LYS A 461 -3.21 -1.77 -44.17
CA LYS A 461 -2.78 -0.56 -44.92
C LYS A 461 -2.02 0.42 -44.01
N GLN A 462 -2.54 0.66 -42.80
CA GLN A 462 -1.89 1.54 -41.83
C GLN A 462 -0.56 0.96 -41.32
N LYS A 463 -0.51 -0.36 -41.12
CA LYS A 463 0.74 -1.04 -40.74
C LYS A 463 1.84 -0.87 -41.80
N LYS A 464 1.51 -1.02 -43.09
CA LYS A 464 2.46 -0.77 -44.19
C LYS A 464 2.90 0.70 -44.22
N LYS A 465 1.97 1.63 -44.02
CA LYS A 465 2.22 3.08 -43.95
C LYS A 465 3.22 3.44 -42.84
N ILE A 466 3.09 2.85 -41.65
CA ILE A 466 4.02 3.08 -40.53
C ILE A 466 5.43 2.57 -40.84
N ASN A 467 5.54 1.48 -41.59
CA ASN A 467 6.85 0.93 -41.94
C ASN A 467 7.62 1.81 -42.93
N SER A 468 6.93 2.63 -43.73
CA SER A 468 7.56 3.58 -44.66
C SER A 468 7.82 4.96 -44.06
N MET A 469 7.37 5.22 -42.83
CA MET A 469 7.60 6.50 -42.15
C MET A 469 9.06 6.65 -41.69
N GLN A 470 9.54 7.90 -41.70
CA GLN A 470 10.85 8.25 -41.17
C GLN A 470 10.79 8.44 -39.65
N SER A 471 11.89 8.15 -38.96
CA SER A 471 12.05 8.43 -37.52
C SER A 471 12.47 9.88 -37.30
N PHE A 472 11.84 10.52 -36.31
CA PHE A 472 12.09 11.91 -35.90
C PHE A 472 12.39 12.01 -34.40
N ILE A 473 13.29 11.15 -33.90
CA ILE A 473 13.81 11.27 -32.54
C ILE A 473 14.57 12.61 -32.36
N PRO A 474 14.55 13.24 -31.17
CA PRO A 474 15.11 14.58 -30.97
C PRO A 474 16.54 14.75 -31.46
N LEU A 475 17.44 13.81 -31.17
CA LEU A 475 18.83 13.86 -31.65
C LEU A 475 18.92 13.89 -33.18
N LYS A 476 18.11 13.08 -33.87
CA LYS A 476 18.12 13.03 -35.34
C LYS A 476 17.58 14.33 -35.93
N VAL A 477 16.51 14.87 -35.35
CA VAL A 477 15.94 16.15 -35.79
C VAL A 477 16.92 17.30 -35.55
N ALA A 478 17.65 17.28 -34.44
CA ALA A 478 18.71 18.25 -34.17
C ALA A 478 19.84 18.17 -35.20
N MET A 479 20.24 16.95 -35.62
CA MET A 479 21.20 16.76 -36.71
C MET A 479 20.67 17.29 -38.05
N ASP A 480 19.40 17.01 -38.39
CA ASP A 480 18.78 17.52 -39.62
C ASP A 480 18.75 19.07 -39.66
N VAL A 481 18.51 19.71 -38.52
CA VAL A 481 18.56 21.18 -38.38
C VAL A 481 19.99 21.70 -38.48
N PHE A 482 20.97 20.98 -37.92
CA PHE A 482 22.39 21.35 -38.03
C PHE A 482 22.87 21.29 -39.48
N ASP A 483 22.53 20.22 -40.19
CA ASP A 483 22.91 20.01 -41.60
C ASP A 483 22.16 20.97 -42.53
N LYS A 484 20.88 21.26 -42.25
CA LYS A 484 20.01 22.13 -43.04
C LYS A 484 19.17 23.05 -42.13
N PRO A 485 19.68 24.23 -41.75
CA PRO A 485 19.05 25.10 -40.75
C PRO A 485 17.90 25.97 -41.32
N THR A 486 16.99 25.37 -42.08
CA THR A 486 15.80 26.05 -42.61
C THR A 486 14.82 26.43 -41.50
N SER A 487 13.97 27.43 -41.75
CA SER A 487 12.88 27.82 -40.83
C SER A 487 11.94 26.66 -40.54
N GLU A 488 11.60 25.87 -41.56
CA GLU A 488 10.75 24.68 -41.48
C GLU A 488 11.35 23.61 -40.55
N ASN A 489 12.64 23.29 -40.70
CA ASN A 489 13.31 22.30 -39.85
C ASN A 489 13.35 22.77 -38.38
N LYS A 490 13.63 24.05 -38.14
CA LYS A 490 13.60 24.64 -36.78
C LYS A 490 12.19 24.62 -36.17
N GLN A 491 11.16 24.90 -36.96
CA GLN A 491 9.77 24.85 -36.50
C GLN A 491 9.34 23.42 -36.18
N PHE A 492 9.73 22.46 -37.02
CA PHE A 492 9.47 21.06 -36.77
C PHE A 492 10.21 20.55 -35.52
N MET A 493 11.46 20.94 -35.30
CA MET A 493 12.18 20.62 -34.05
C MET A 493 11.41 21.10 -32.81
N LYS A 494 10.96 22.36 -32.80
CA LYS A 494 10.12 22.90 -31.71
C LYS A 494 8.82 22.12 -31.52
N TYR A 495 8.22 21.64 -32.61
CA TYR A 495 7.03 20.79 -32.55
C TYR A 495 7.35 19.43 -31.91
N VAL A 496 8.45 18.78 -32.32
CA VAL A 496 8.92 17.51 -31.73
C VAL A 496 9.22 17.67 -30.25
N ASP A 497 9.93 18.72 -29.85
CA ASP A 497 10.26 19.00 -28.44
C ASP A 497 9.00 19.17 -27.59
N ARG A 498 8.01 19.93 -28.10
CA ARG A 498 6.72 20.10 -27.43
C ARG A 498 5.94 18.79 -27.33
N PHE A 499 5.96 17.97 -28.38
CA PHE A 499 5.31 16.66 -28.37
C PHE A 499 5.95 15.73 -27.33
N VAL A 500 7.28 15.64 -27.31
CA VAL A 500 8.03 14.83 -26.34
C VAL A 500 7.83 15.33 -24.91
N SER A 501 7.84 16.64 -24.70
CA SER A 501 7.64 17.27 -23.38
C SER A 501 6.29 16.90 -22.76
N ARG A 502 5.21 16.86 -23.55
CA ARG A 502 3.87 16.44 -23.06
C ARG A 502 3.81 14.96 -22.64
N LEU A 503 4.73 14.15 -23.13
CA LEU A 503 4.84 12.72 -22.85
C LEU A 503 5.96 12.39 -21.82
N ASN A 504 6.37 13.38 -21.05
CA ASN A 504 7.27 13.23 -19.91
C ASN A 504 6.54 13.36 -18.57
N PHE A 505 7.03 12.62 -17.56
CA PHE A 505 6.40 12.50 -16.23
C PHE A 505 6.56 13.75 -15.37
#